data_AF-A0AAW9JWY7-F1
#
_entry.id   AF-A0AAW9JWY7-F1
#
_cell.length_a   1.000
_cell.length_b   1.000
_cell.length_c   1.000
_cell.angle_alpha   90.00
_cell.angle_beta   90.00
_cell.angle_gamma   90.00
#
_symmetry.space_group_name_H-M   'P 1'
#
loop_
_entity.id
_entity.type
_entity.pdbx_description
1 polymer ?
#
loop_
_entity_poly.entity_id
_entity_poly.type
_entity_poly.pdbx_seq_one_letter_code
_entity_poly.pdbx_strand_id
1 'polypeptide(L)'
;MKNQAQQAAIFLLAGMCLWIGTLMVRSNITLANPILLFIVGSLPNFGTAWMLPSFLILVNITLTKRQLSLKVVRCMLVGTFILQNLSELYYVYFAGASFDLVDCLFGLGALLILDQAMKRI
;
A
#
# COMPACT_ATOMS: atom_id res chain seq x y z
N MET A 1 6.36 21.71 6.12
CA MET A 1 5.61 20.77 6.99
C MET A 1 4.23 20.36 6.44
N LYS A 2 3.32 21.32 6.14
CA LYS A 2 1.93 20.99 5.77
C LYS A 2 1.82 20.05 4.55
N ASN A 3 2.63 20.24 3.52
CA ASN A 3 2.55 19.44 2.29
C ASN A 3 2.86 17.94 2.49
N GLN A 4 3.90 17.55 3.24
CA GLN A 4 4.25 16.13 3.43
C GLN A 4 3.21 15.40 4.27
N ALA A 5 2.73 16.04 5.35
CA ALA A 5 1.68 15.47 6.19
C ALA A 5 0.35 15.35 5.42
N GLN A 6 -0.02 16.36 4.63
CA GLN A 6 -1.24 16.32 3.81
C GLN A 6 -1.17 15.22 2.75
N GLN A 7 -0.06 15.09 2.04
CA GLN A 7 0.12 14.03 1.05
C GLN A 7 0.03 12.66 1.72
N ALA A 8 0.76 12.44 2.83
CA ALA A 8 0.68 11.18 3.56
C ALA A 8 -0.76 10.89 4.06
N ALA A 9 -1.51 11.89 4.53
CA ALA A 9 -2.91 11.71 4.91
C ALA A 9 -3.80 11.31 3.73
N ILE A 10 -3.62 11.93 2.56
CA ILE A 10 -4.37 11.58 1.35
C ILE A 10 -4.10 10.12 0.96
N PHE A 11 -2.84 9.72 0.89
CA PHE A 11 -2.47 8.34 0.53
C PHE A 11 -2.91 7.32 1.57
N LEU A 12 -2.84 7.65 2.86
CA LEU A 12 -3.36 6.79 3.92
C LEU A 12 -4.86 6.57 3.77
N LEU A 13 -5.64 7.64 3.62
CA LEU A 13 -7.10 7.55 3.47
C LEU A 13 -7.49 6.83 2.17
N ALA A 14 -6.85 7.16 1.06
CA ALA A 14 -7.08 6.49 -0.22
C ALA A 14 -6.76 4.99 -0.12
N GLY A 15 -5.62 4.63 0.47
CA GLY A 15 -5.23 3.24 0.69
C GLY A 15 -6.22 2.49 1.57
N MET A 16 -6.71 3.12 2.65
CA MET A 16 -7.76 2.55 3.51
C MET A 16 -9.06 2.33 2.75
N CYS A 17 -9.50 3.31 1.95
CA CYS A 17 -10.70 3.18 1.13
C CYS A 17 -10.58 2.05 0.12
N LEU A 18 -9.43 1.92 -0.55
CA LEU A 18 -9.17 0.82 -1.48
C LEU A 18 -9.19 -0.52 -0.76
N TRP A 19 -8.50 -0.64 0.37
CA TRP A 19 -8.43 -1.89 1.13
C TRP A 19 -9.79 -2.32 1.69
N ILE A 20 -10.47 -1.42 2.43
CA ILE A 20 -11.80 -1.70 3.02
C ILE A 20 -12.83 -1.93 1.91
N GLY A 21 -12.87 -1.06 0.90
CA GLY A 21 -13.82 -1.17 -0.21
C GLY A 21 -13.67 -2.49 -0.94
N THR A 22 -12.44 -2.93 -1.17
CA THR A 22 -12.16 -4.23 -1.80
C THR A 22 -12.64 -5.40 -0.94
N LEU A 23 -12.40 -5.36 0.38
CA LEU A 23 -12.92 -6.40 1.28
C LEU A 23 -14.45 -6.45 1.28
N MET A 24 -15.11 -5.28 1.31
CA MET A 24 -16.58 -5.21 1.26
C MET A 24 -17.14 -5.75 -0.05
N VAL A 25 -16.48 -5.47 -1.18
CA VAL A 25 -16.87 -6.04 -2.48
C VAL A 25 -16.71 -7.55 -2.46
N ARG A 26 -15.56 -8.06 -2.00
CA ARG A 26 -15.28 -9.50 -1.94
C ARG A 26 -16.22 -10.26 -1.00
N SER A 27 -16.70 -9.64 0.08
CA SER A 27 -17.60 -10.29 1.03
C SER A 27 -19.07 -10.29 0.59
N ASN A 28 -19.48 -9.36 -0.29
CA ASN A 28 -20.90 -9.16 -0.62
C ASN A 28 -21.24 -9.39 -2.10
N ILE A 29 -20.25 -9.43 -2.99
CA ILE A 29 -20.46 -9.48 -4.43
C ILE A 29 -19.69 -10.65 -5.03
N THR A 30 -20.42 -11.60 -5.61
CA THR A 30 -19.84 -12.64 -6.44
C THR A 30 -19.52 -12.06 -7.81
N LEU A 31 -18.23 -11.83 -8.09
CA LEU A 31 -17.78 -11.35 -9.40
C LEU A 31 -17.69 -12.53 -10.38
N ALA A 32 -18.54 -12.53 -11.41
CA ALA A 32 -18.49 -13.53 -12.48
C ALA A 32 -17.43 -13.21 -13.55
N ASN A 33 -16.97 -11.96 -13.64
CA ASN A 33 -15.96 -11.55 -14.60
C ASN A 33 -14.55 -11.82 -14.03
N PRO A 34 -13.73 -12.66 -14.68
CA PRO A 34 -12.41 -13.06 -14.18
C PRO A 34 -11.42 -11.89 -14.12
N ILE A 35 -11.53 -10.88 -15.00
CA ILE A 35 -10.68 -9.69 -14.98
C ILE A 35 -11.00 -8.82 -13.77
N LEU A 36 -12.28 -8.65 -13.46
CA LEU A 36 -12.69 -7.90 -12.26
C LEU A 36 -12.30 -8.64 -10.99
N LEU A 37 -12.46 -9.97 -10.96
CA LEU A 37 -12.05 -10.80 -9.83
C LEU A 37 -10.54 -10.66 -9.57
N PHE A 38 -9.74 -10.67 -10.64
CA PHE A 38 -8.30 -10.47 -10.60
C PHE A 38 -7.91 -9.09 -10.07
N ILE A 39 -8.46 -8.01 -10.65
CA ILE A 39 -8.19 -6.63 -10.20
C ILE A 39 -8.57 -6.46 -8.72
N VAL A 40 -9.77 -6.89 -8.35
CA VAL A 40 -10.27 -6.83 -6.96
C VAL A 40 -9.47 -7.77 -6.04
N GLY A 41 -8.87 -8.83 -6.57
CA GLY A 41 -7.95 -9.71 -5.85
C GLY A 41 -6.68 -8.98 -5.39
N SER A 42 -6.05 -8.23 -6.30
CA SER A 42 -4.75 -7.57 -6.09
C SER A 42 -4.83 -6.16 -5.49
N LEU A 43 -5.99 -5.50 -5.58
CA LEU A 43 -6.23 -4.17 -5.04
C LEU A 43 -5.90 -3.97 -3.53
N PRO A 44 -6.05 -4.97 -2.63
CA PRO A 44 -5.65 -4.82 -1.23
C PRO A 44 -4.15 -4.61 -1.07
N ASN A 45 -3.32 -5.22 -1.93
CA ASN A 45 -1.87 -5.00 -1.93
C ASN A 45 -1.50 -3.59 -2.40
N PHE A 46 -2.27 -3.04 -3.33
CA PHE A 46 -2.15 -1.64 -3.71
C PHE A 46 -2.51 -0.69 -2.54
N GLY A 47 -3.63 -0.97 -1.84
CA GLY A 47 -4.06 -0.18 -0.68
C GLY A 47 -3.05 -0.20 0.48
N THR A 48 -2.56 -1.39 0.84
CA THR A 48 -1.59 -1.56 1.94
C THR A 48 -0.25 -0.90 1.65
N ALA A 49 0.21 -0.93 0.39
CA ALA A 49 1.41 -0.23 -0.07
C ALA A 49 1.35 1.28 0.17
N TRP A 50 0.17 1.90 0.08
CA TRP A 50 -0.02 3.30 0.42
C TRP A 50 -0.20 3.55 1.91
N MET A 51 -0.89 2.65 2.62
CA MET A 51 -1.21 2.84 4.04
C MET A 51 0.03 2.86 4.93
N LEU A 52 0.87 1.81 4.87
CA LEU A 52 1.96 1.62 5.83
C LEU A 52 2.98 2.77 5.83
N PRO A 53 3.62 3.14 4.69
CA PRO A 53 4.60 4.22 4.68
C PRO A 53 3.96 5.56 5.02
N SER A 54 2.74 5.82 4.56
CA SER A 54 2.03 7.07 4.86
C SER A 54 1.69 7.21 6.35
N PHE A 55 1.27 6.11 6.98
CA PHE A 55 1.05 6.06 8.43
C PHE A 55 2.34 6.36 9.19
N LEU A 56 3.46 5.72 8.82
CA LEU A 56 4.76 5.95 9.47
C LEU A 56 5.25 7.40 9.31
N ILE A 57 5.05 8.00 8.13
CA ILE A 57 5.36 9.42 7.89
C ILE A 57 4.53 10.31 8.82
N LEU A 58 3.22 10.08 8.91
CA LEU A 58 2.32 10.85 9.77
C LEU A 58 2.67 10.71 11.24
N VAL A 59 2.94 9.50 11.71
CA VAL A 59 3.37 9.23 13.09
C VAL A 59 4.66 10.00 13.39
N ASN A 60 5.66 9.91 12.51
CA ASN A 60 6.91 10.65 12.69
C ASN A 60 6.68 12.16 12.78
N ILE A 61 5.91 12.75 11.85
CA ILE A 61 5.62 14.18 11.86
C ILE A 61 4.83 14.56 13.12
N THR A 62 3.90 13.72 13.57
CA THR A 62 3.07 14.01 14.74
C THR A 62 3.89 14.00 16.03
N LEU A 63 4.81 13.04 16.18
CA LEU A 63 5.64 12.87 17.38
C LEU A 63 6.82 13.85 17.40
N THR A 64 7.55 13.95 16.30
CA THR A 64 8.81 14.72 16.24
C THR A 64 8.62 16.16 15.75
N LYS A 65 7.45 16.47 15.20
CA LYS A 65 7.15 17.75 14.51
C LYS A 65 8.14 18.06 13.38
N ARG A 66 8.81 17.05 12.82
CA ARG A 66 9.80 17.19 11.74
C ARG A 66 9.41 16.38 10.51
N GLN A 67 9.73 16.92 9.34
CA GLN A 67 9.58 16.20 8.08
C GLN A 67 10.68 15.15 7.93
N LEU A 68 10.34 14.05 7.27
CA LEU A 68 11.31 13.03 6.92
C LEU A 68 12.06 13.43 5.66
N SER A 69 13.36 13.15 5.64
CA SER A 69 14.13 13.28 4.41
C SER A 69 13.65 12.26 3.38
N LEU A 70 13.76 12.61 2.09
CA LEU A 70 13.36 11.73 1.00
C LEU A 70 14.07 10.38 1.02
N LYS A 71 15.33 10.34 1.52
CA LYS A 71 16.08 9.08 1.70
C LYS A 71 15.36 8.15 2.68
N VAL A 72 14.92 8.68 3.82
CA VAL A 72 14.20 7.89 4.83
C VAL A 72 12.85 7.42 4.29
N VAL A 73 12.12 8.29 3.59
CA VAL A 73 10.86 7.93 2.93
C VAL A 73 11.08 6.77 1.96
N ARG A 74 12.08 6.84 1.07
CA ARG A 74 12.39 5.75 0.14
C ARG A 74 12.77 4.45 0.86
N CYS A 75 13.54 4.52 1.96
CA CYS A 75 13.81 3.34 2.78
C CYS A 75 12.53 2.72 3.34
N MET A 76 11.56 3.54 3.77
CA MET A 76 10.25 3.05 4.21
C MET A 76 9.50 2.36 3.07
N LEU A 77 9.51 2.93 1.86
CA LEU A 77 8.87 2.31 0.69
C LEU A 77 9.48 0.95 0.34
N VAL A 78 10.82 0.85 0.32
CA VAL A 78 11.51 -0.43 0.11
C VAL A 78 11.17 -1.43 1.21
N GLY A 79 11.16 -0.98 2.48
CA GLY A 79 10.75 -1.81 3.60
C GLY A 79 9.32 -2.33 3.47
N THR A 80 8.37 -1.48 3.05
CA THR A 80 7.00 -1.88 2.76
C THR A 80 6.93 -2.91 1.64
N PHE A 81 7.66 -2.71 0.54
CA PHE A 81 7.72 -3.69 -0.54
C PHE A 81 8.20 -5.06 -0.04
N ILE A 82 9.30 -5.09 0.73
CA ILE A 82 9.84 -6.33 1.30
C ILE A 82 8.79 -7.00 2.19
N LEU A 83 8.12 -6.26 3.07
CA LEU A 83 7.09 -6.80 3.97
C LEU A 83 5.89 -7.37 3.20
N GLN A 84 5.46 -6.74 2.10
CA GLN A 84 4.38 -7.25 1.27
C GLN A 84 4.76 -8.58 0.60
N ASN A 85 5.97 -8.68 0.05
CA ASN A 85 6.45 -9.93 -0.55
C ASN A 85 6.65 -11.03 0.50
N LEU A 86 7.12 -10.68 1.70
CA LEU A 86 7.21 -11.64 2.80
C LEU A 86 5.83 -12.12 3.26
N SER A 87 4.82 -11.24 3.26
CA SER A 87 3.44 -11.61 3.52
C SER A 87 2.91 -12.59 2.47
N GLU A 88 3.20 -12.33 1.19
CA GLU A 88 2.82 -13.24 0.10
C GLU A 88 3.47 -14.61 0.25
N LEU A 89 4.78 -14.66 0.49
CA LEU A 89 5.50 -15.90 0.74
C LEU A 89 4.93 -16.65 1.95
N TYR A 90 4.56 -15.94 3.02
CA TYR A 90 3.91 -16.54 4.18
C TYR A 90 2.60 -17.24 3.78
N TYR A 91 1.73 -16.60 2.99
CA TYR A 91 0.48 -17.24 2.54
C TYR A 91 0.73 -18.43 1.60
N VAL A 92 1.77 -18.37 0.77
CA VAL A 92 2.15 -19.50 -0.10
C VAL A 92 2.59 -20.71 0.73
N TYR A 93 3.52 -20.52 1.67
CA TYR A 93 4.08 -21.63 2.44
C TYR A 93 3.13 -22.18 3.51
N PHE A 94 2.31 -21.32 4.13
CA PHE A 94 1.51 -21.71 5.29
C PHE A 94 0.00 -21.84 5.02
N ALA A 95 -0.53 -21.17 3.99
CA ALA A 95 -1.95 -21.23 3.63
C ALA A 95 -2.23 -21.97 2.31
N GLY A 96 -1.19 -22.48 1.65
CA GLY A 96 -1.32 -23.20 0.38
C GLY A 96 -1.81 -22.33 -0.78
N ALA A 97 -1.65 -21.00 -0.65
CA ALA A 97 -1.98 -20.07 -1.73
C ALA A 97 -0.96 -20.18 -2.88
N SER A 98 -1.38 -19.85 -4.09
CA SER A 98 -0.47 -19.65 -5.22
C SER A 98 0.20 -18.29 -5.11
N PHE A 99 1.51 -18.23 -5.35
CA PHE A 99 2.24 -16.96 -5.42
C PHE A 99 1.72 -16.13 -6.59
N ASP A 100 1.23 -14.92 -6.33
CA ASP A 100 0.78 -14.01 -7.39
C ASP A 100 1.79 -12.89 -7.64
N LEU A 101 2.50 -12.98 -8.77
CA LEU A 101 3.43 -11.93 -9.20
C LEU A 101 2.73 -10.58 -9.41
N VAL A 102 1.44 -10.60 -9.73
CA VAL A 102 0.66 -9.39 -9.99
C VAL A 102 0.48 -8.60 -8.70
N ASP A 103 0.30 -9.27 -7.57
CA ASP A 103 0.19 -8.65 -6.26
C ASP A 103 1.48 -7.88 -5.93
N CYS A 104 2.64 -8.47 -6.26
CA CYS A 104 3.93 -7.79 -6.16
C CYS A 104 4.01 -6.55 -7.07
N LEU A 105 3.54 -6.66 -8.33
CA LEU A 105 3.55 -5.55 -9.29
C LEU A 105 2.60 -4.41 -8.88
N PHE A 106 1.42 -4.72 -8.35
CA PHE A 106 0.48 -3.73 -7.83
C PHE A 106 1.06 -3.02 -6.61
N GLY A 107 1.66 -3.75 -5.67
CA GLY A 107 2.39 -3.16 -4.54
C GLY A 107 3.51 -2.24 -4.99
N LEU A 108 4.35 -2.68 -5.95
CA LEU A 108 5.43 -1.86 -6.50
C LEU A 108 4.92 -0.59 -7.19
N GLY A 109 3.89 -0.73 -8.03
CA GLY A 109 3.26 0.40 -8.74
C GLY A 109 2.71 1.45 -7.77
N ALA A 110 2.01 1.01 -6.72
CA ALA A 110 1.50 1.88 -5.67
C ALA A 110 2.64 2.66 -4.98
N LEU A 111 3.72 1.98 -4.61
CA LEU A 111 4.88 2.62 -3.95
C LEU A 111 5.59 3.62 -4.86
N LEU A 112 5.67 3.36 -6.17
CA LEU A 112 6.24 4.31 -7.13
C LEU A 112 5.39 5.57 -7.25
N ILE A 113 4.06 5.45 -7.25
CA ILE A 113 3.16 6.61 -7.26
C ILE A 113 3.37 7.46 -6.00
N LEU A 114 3.50 6.80 -4.84
CA LEU A 114 3.76 7.47 -3.57
C LEU A 114 5.14 8.17 -3.55
N ASP A 115 6.21 7.53 -4.05
CA ASP A 115 7.54 8.14 -4.18
C ASP A 115 7.50 9.40 -5.05
N GLN A 116 6.76 9.35 -6.18
CA GLN A 116 6.61 10.51 -7.06
C GLN A 116 5.85 11.66 -6.38
N ALA A 117 4.81 11.36 -5.59
CA ALA A 117 4.10 12.38 -4.83
C ALA A 117 4.98 13.01 -3.75
N MET A 118 5.80 12.20 -3.05
CA MET A 118 6.69 12.68 -1.98
C MET A 118 7.88 13.48 -2.50
N LYS A 119 8.33 13.26 -3.75
CA LYS A 119 9.39 14.07 -4.40
C LYS A 119 8.98 15.51 -4.71
N ARG A 120 7.68 15.78 -4.88
CA ARG A 120 7.15 17.09 -5.31
C ARG A 120 6.99 18.10 -4.15
N ILE A 121 7.53 17.78 -2.98
CA ILE A 121 7.36 18.48 -1.70
C ILE A 121 8.69 19.02 -1.21
#